data_AF-A0AAU2VT24-F1
#
_entry.id   AF-A0AAU2VT24-F1
#
_cell.length_a   1.000
_cell.length_b   1.000
_cell.length_c   1.000
_cell.angle_alpha   90.00
_cell.angle_beta   90.00
_cell.angle_gamma   90.00
#
_symmetry.space_group_name_H-M   'P 1'
#
loop_
_entity.id
_entity.type
_entity.pdbx_description
1 polymer ?
#
loop_
_entity_poly.entity_id
_entity_poly.type
_entity_poly.pdbx_seq_one_letter_code
_entity_poly.pdbx_strand_id
1 'polypeptide(L)'
;MITLIRTRTLDALRAEVSTAEADARAARAKGEQHELERDLATAAATRAGTTVEELRAALTRATTDAARLEGELQTLRAQSLLDTEDRQALRTLLRVTRKQNRAERVYVLFHHGGLHSVHPSVEAAETAAEAEGAPRSGWTTHTPGAATPPACEVTWRVQPLPFSTSTP
;
A
#
# COMPACT_ATOMS: atom_id res chain seq x y z
N MET A 1 8.20 2.27 -106.56
CA MET A 1 8.06 0.81 -106.71
C MET A 1 6.72 0.43 -106.11
N ILE A 2 5.75 -0.01 -106.91
CA ILE A 2 4.39 -0.33 -106.43
C ILE A 2 4.33 -1.84 -106.20
N THR A 3 4.09 -2.24 -104.95
CA THR A 3 3.94 -3.65 -104.57
C THR A 3 2.47 -4.03 -104.66
N LEU A 4 2.12 -4.93 -105.58
CA LEU A 4 0.76 -5.45 -105.73
C LEU A 4 0.56 -6.63 -104.77
N ILE A 5 -0.27 -6.42 -103.73
CA ILE A 5 -0.61 -7.45 -102.74
C ILE A 5 -2.02 -7.96 -103.04
N ARG A 6 -2.22 -9.28 -102.98
CA ARG A 6 -3.56 -9.89 -103.11
C ARG A 6 -4.42 -9.51 -101.90
N THR A 7 -5.66 -9.11 -102.14
CA THR A 7 -6.63 -8.68 -101.11
C THR A 7 -6.74 -9.66 -99.95
N ARG A 8 -6.81 -10.97 -100.22
CA ARG A 8 -6.85 -12.02 -99.19
C ARG A 8 -5.66 -11.98 -98.22
N THR A 9 -4.46 -11.66 -98.71
CA THR A 9 -3.27 -11.56 -97.87
C THR A 9 -3.31 -10.30 -97.01
N LEU A 10 -3.81 -9.20 -97.55
CA LEU A 10 -4.01 -7.96 -96.80
C LEU A 10 -5.05 -8.13 -95.68
N ASP A 11 -6.16 -8.83 -95.95
CA ASP A 11 -7.21 -9.07 -94.96
C ASP A 11 -6.73 -10.01 -93.85
N ALA A 12 -5.93 -11.03 -94.17
CA ALA A 12 -5.30 -11.89 -93.16
C ALA A 12 -4.36 -11.11 -92.24
N LEU A 13 -3.48 -10.27 -92.81
CA LEU A 13 -2.57 -9.42 -92.03
C LEU A 13 -3.33 -8.44 -91.13
N ARG A 14 -4.45 -7.86 -91.60
CA ARG A 14 -5.30 -6.99 -90.79
C ARG A 14 -5.95 -7.73 -89.63
N ALA A 15 -6.40 -8.96 -89.86
CA ALA A 15 -6.97 -9.80 -88.81
C ALA A 15 -5.91 -10.18 -87.76
N GLU A 16 -4.70 -10.52 -88.19
CA GLU A 16 -3.56 -10.82 -87.31
C GLU A 16 -3.18 -9.59 -86.46
N VAL A 17 -3.07 -8.41 -87.07
CA VAL A 17 -2.80 -7.16 -86.34
C VAL A 17 -3.91 -6.86 -85.35
N SER A 18 -5.17 -6.97 -85.73
CA SER A 18 -6.31 -6.76 -84.82
C SER A 18 -6.29 -7.72 -83.63
N THR A 19 -5.86 -8.97 -83.85
CA THR A 19 -5.75 -9.98 -82.79
C THR A 19 -4.60 -9.64 -81.86
N ALA A 20 -3.42 -9.34 -82.41
CA ALA A 20 -2.26 -8.94 -81.63
C ALA A 20 -2.50 -7.67 -80.81
N GLU A 21 -3.24 -6.70 -81.35
CA GLU A 21 -3.63 -5.49 -80.62
C GLU A 21 -4.64 -5.77 -79.49
N ALA A 22 -5.55 -6.73 -79.67
CA ALA A 22 -6.45 -7.16 -78.62
C ALA A 22 -5.68 -7.88 -77.49
N ASP A 23 -4.77 -8.79 -77.85
CA ASP A 23 -3.93 -9.52 -76.91
C ASP A 23 -3.00 -8.59 -76.13
N ALA A 24 -2.37 -7.62 -76.82
CA ALA A 24 -1.53 -6.62 -76.18
C ALA A 24 -2.33 -5.74 -75.19
N ARG A 25 -3.56 -5.36 -75.54
CA ARG A 25 -4.45 -4.62 -74.62
C ARG A 25 -4.83 -5.47 -73.40
N ALA A 26 -5.17 -6.74 -73.61
CA ALA A 26 -5.51 -7.65 -72.52
C ALA A 26 -4.31 -7.91 -71.60
N ALA A 27 -3.10 -8.06 -72.16
CA ALA A 27 -1.87 -8.23 -71.40
C ALA A 27 -1.54 -6.98 -70.56
N ARG A 28 -1.70 -5.77 -71.12
CA ARG A 28 -1.53 -4.51 -70.38
C ARG A 28 -2.52 -4.38 -69.23
N ALA A 29 -3.81 -4.64 -69.49
CA ALA A 29 -4.84 -4.58 -68.45
C ALA A 29 -4.56 -5.57 -67.30
N LYS A 30 -4.09 -6.79 -67.61
CA LYS A 30 -3.66 -7.76 -66.58
C LYS A 30 -2.42 -7.28 -65.82
N GLY A 31 -1.45 -6.68 -66.51
CA GLY A 31 -0.27 -6.08 -65.89
C GLY A 31 -0.64 -5.00 -64.88
N GLU A 32 -1.48 -4.05 -65.29
CA GLU A 32 -2.00 -2.98 -64.43
C GLU A 32 -2.76 -3.53 -63.22
N GLN A 33 -3.58 -4.57 -63.42
CA GLN A 33 -4.28 -5.23 -62.32
C GLN A 33 -3.30 -5.87 -61.31
N HIS A 34 -2.28 -6.58 -61.78
CA HIS A 34 -1.30 -7.20 -60.90
C HIS A 34 -0.43 -6.17 -60.15
N GLU A 35 -0.12 -5.04 -60.78
CA GLU A 35 0.56 -3.94 -60.10
C GLU A 35 -0.30 -3.37 -58.97
N LEU A 36 -1.59 -3.12 -59.22
CA LEU A 36 -2.53 -2.67 -58.19
C LEU A 36 -2.68 -3.68 -57.05
N GLU A 37 -2.83 -4.97 -57.37
CA GLU A 37 -2.92 -6.04 -56.37
C GLU A 37 -1.65 -6.11 -55.51
N ARG A 38 -0.47 -5.98 -56.14
CA ARG A 38 0.81 -5.96 -55.43
C ARG A 38 0.90 -4.76 -54.50
N ASP A 39 0.56 -3.57 -54.97
CA ASP A 39 0.65 -2.34 -54.18
C ASP A 39 -0.30 -2.38 -52.98
N LEU A 40 -1.52 -2.91 -53.16
CA LEU A 40 -2.47 -3.14 -52.07
C LEU A 40 -1.93 -4.17 -51.06
N ALA A 41 -1.34 -5.26 -51.53
CA ALA A 41 -0.76 -6.28 -50.67
C ALA A 41 0.44 -5.72 -49.87
N THR A 42 1.30 -4.92 -50.50
CA THR A 42 2.42 -4.25 -49.82
C THR A 42 1.91 -3.26 -48.78
N ALA A 43 0.94 -2.41 -49.11
CA ALA A 43 0.35 -1.46 -48.17
C ALA A 43 -0.34 -2.15 -46.98
N ALA A 44 -1.00 -3.29 -47.22
CA ALA A 44 -1.58 -4.11 -46.16
C ALA A 44 -0.50 -4.74 -45.27
N ALA A 45 0.56 -5.28 -45.86
CA ALA A 45 1.69 -5.86 -45.12
C ALA A 45 2.41 -4.82 -44.26
N THR A 46 2.63 -3.60 -44.78
CA THR A 46 3.23 -2.50 -44.01
C THR A 46 2.36 -2.13 -42.81
N ARG A 47 1.04 -1.96 -43.01
CA ARG A 47 0.11 -1.66 -41.90
C ARG A 47 0.04 -2.78 -40.86
N ALA A 48 0.05 -4.04 -41.30
CA ALA A 48 0.10 -5.18 -40.39
C ALA A 48 1.41 -5.22 -39.61
N GLY A 49 2.54 -4.89 -40.25
CA GLY A 49 3.83 -4.76 -39.58
C GLY A 49 3.81 -3.69 -38.50
N THR A 50 3.30 -2.50 -38.81
CA THR A 50 3.22 -1.40 -37.83
C THR A 50 2.33 -1.74 -36.65
N THR A 51 1.17 -2.35 -36.87
CA THR A 51 0.26 -2.73 -35.77
C THR A 51 0.86 -3.82 -34.89
N VAL A 52 1.59 -4.79 -35.46
CA VAL A 52 2.28 -5.82 -34.68
C VAL A 52 3.35 -5.20 -33.79
N GLU A 53 4.15 -4.27 -34.30
CA GLU A 53 5.18 -3.60 -33.49
C GLU A 53 4.57 -2.72 -32.39
N GLU A 54 3.48 -2.02 -32.67
CA GLU A 54 2.73 -1.25 -31.65
C GLU A 54 2.18 -2.16 -30.55
N LEU A 55 1.60 -3.30 -30.91
CA LEU A 55 1.08 -4.29 -29.96
C LEU A 55 2.19 -4.93 -29.13
N ARG A 56 3.35 -5.24 -29.73
CA ARG A 56 4.53 -5.73 -29.00
C ARG A 56 5.00 -4.70 -27.99
N ALA A 57 5.14 -3.44 -28.40
CA ALA A 57 5.54 -2.37 -27.50
C ALA A 57 4.52 -2.16 -26.36
N ALA A 58 3.23 -2.24 -26.65
CA ALA A 58 2.17 -2.16 -25.65
C ALA A 58 2.21 -3.33 -24.67
N LEU A 59 2.43 -4.55 -25.16
CA LEU A 59 2.59 -5.74 -24.34
C LEU A 59 3.79 -5.62 -23.41
N THR A 60 4.95 -5.22 -23.93
CA THR A 60 6.16 -5.00 -23.11
C THR A 60 5.89 -3.98 -22.00
N ARG A 61 5.29 -2.82 -22.33
CA ARG A 61 4.93 -1.82 -21.32
C ARG A 61 4.00 -2.39 -20.25
N ALA A 62 2.93 -3.07 -20.67
CA ALA A 62 1.97 -3.68 -19.75
C ALA A 62 2.63 -4.73 -18.83
N THR A 63 3.54 -5.55 -19.36
CA THR A 63 4.26 -6.54 -18.54
C THR A 63 5.22 -5.89 -17.55
N THR A 64 5.91 -4.82 -17.94
CA THR A 64 6.80 -4.07 -17.04
C THR A 64 6.01 -3.37 -15.94
N ASP A 65 4.88 -2.74 -16.28
CA ASP A 65 3.99 -2.11 -15.30
C ASP A 65 3.38 -3.13 -14.35
N ALA A 66 2.96 -4.29 -14.84
CA ALA A 66 2.44 -5.37 -14.01
C ALA A 66 3.49 -5.86 -13.00
N ALA A 67 4.73 -6.09 -13.44
CA ALA A 67 5.82 -6.51 -12.56
C ALA A 67 6.15 -5.43 -11.51
N ARG A 68 6.14 -4.16 -11.89
CA ARG A 68 6.34 -3.04 -10.96
C ARG A 68 5.24 -2.98 -9.90
N LEU A 69 3.98 -3.02 -10.32
CA LEU A 69 2.82 -2.98 -9.41
C LEU A 69 2.79 -4.19 -8.48
N GLU A 70 3.16 -5.38 -8.97
CA GLU A 70 3.25 -6.57 -8.14
C GLU A 70 4.33 -6.42 -7.06
N GLY A 71 5.50 -5.86 -7.41
CA GLY A 71 6.56 -5.54 -6.45
C GLY A 71 6.10 -4.54 -5.39
N GLU A 72 5.47 -3.43 -5.80
CA GLU A 72 4.91 -2.43 -4.88
C GLU A 72 3.89 -3.08 -3.93
N LEU A 73 3.01 -3.94 -4.44
CA LEU A 73 1.99 -4.62 -3.65
C LEU A 73 2.62 -5.59 -2.63
N GLN A 74 3.67 -6.32 -3.00
CA GLN A 74 4.42 -7.17 -2.08
C GLN A 74 5.05 -6.35 -0.95
N THR A 75 5.66 -5.20 -1.25
CA THR A 75 6.25 -4.32 -0.22
C THR A 75 5.20 -3.77 0.73
N LEU A 76 4.05 -3.31 0.22
CA LEU A 76 2.95 -2.81 1.05
C LEU A 76 2.34 -3.90 1.93
N ARG A 77 2.22 -5.13 1.42
CA ARG A 77 1.76 -6.28 2.23
C ARG A 77 2.73 -6.59 3.36
N ALA A 78 4.03 -6.60 3.09
CA ALA A 78 5.06 -6.83 4.11
C ALA A 78 5.02 -5.73 5.18
N GLN A 79 4.92 -4.46 4.78
CA GLN A 79 4.80 -3.34 5.71
C GLN A 79 3.52 -3.43 6.55
N SER A 80 2.38 -3.73 5.93
CA SER A 80 1.12 -3.89 6.65
C SER A 80 1.18 -5.02 7.68
N LEU A 81 1.88 -6.12 7.39
CA LEU A 81 2.06 -7.20 8.34
C LEU A 81 2.87 -6.73 9.56
N LEU A 82 4.02 -6.08 9.32
CA LEU A 82 4.86 -5.53 10.38
C LEU A 82 4.08 -4.54 11.26
N ASP A 83 3.37 -3.59 10.64
CA ASP A 83 2.55 -2.61 11.36
C ASP A 83 1.47 -3.28 12.23
N THR A 84 0.90 -4.39 11.76
CA THR A 84 -0.09 -5.13 12.56
C THR A 84 0.54 -5.85 13.74
N GLU A 85 1.72 -6.43 13.56
CA GLU A 85 2.49 -7.07 14.63
C GLU A 85 2.92 -6.04 15.69
N ASP A 86 3.45 -4.89 15.26
CA ASP A 86 3.86 -3.80 16.15
C ASP A 86 2.69 -3.26 16.97
N ARG A 87 1.52 -3.06 16.35
CA ARG A 87 0.31 -2.64 17.08
C ARG A 87 -0.16 -3.69 18.08
N GLN A 88 -0.04 -4.99 17.76
CA GLN A 88 -0.39 -6.06 18.68
C GLN A 88 0.60 -6.13 19.85
N ALA A 89 1.89 -5.99 19.59
CA ALA A 89 2.94 -5.91 20.61
C ALA A 89 2.69 -4.72 21.55
N LEU A 90 2.46 -3.52 20.99
CA LEU A 90 2.16 -2.32 21.77
C LEU A 90 0.91 -2.49 22.63
N ARG A 91 -0.18 -3.04 22.09
CA ARG A 91 -1.39 -3.33 22.87
C ARG A 91 -1.12 -4.30 24.02
N THR A 92 -0.27 -5.29 23.79
CA THR A 92 0.09 -6.28 24.82
C THR A 92 0.94 -5.63 25.91
N LEU A 93 1.94 -4.83 25.54
CA LEU A 93 2.75 -4.05 26.49
C LEU A 93 1.90 -3.06 27.29
N LEU A 94 0.96 -2.35 26.65
CA LEU A 94 0.02 -1.46 27.35
C LEU A 94 -0.90 -2.21 28.30
N ARG A 95 -1.32 -3.43 27.97
CA ARG A 95 -2.08 -4.29 28.89
C ARG A 95 -1.24 -4.74 30.08
N VAL A 96 0.01 -5.16 29.84
CA VAL A 96 0.94 -5.58 30.90
C VAL A 96 1.25 -4.42 31.84
N THR A 97 1.63 -3.26 31.29
CA THR A 97 1.90 -2.05 32.08
C THR A 97 0.66 -1.58 32.84
N ARG A 98 -0.54 -1.61 32.24
CA ARG A 98 -1.79 -1.31 32.99
C ARG A 98 -2.07 -2.33 34.10
N LYS A 99 -1.76 -3.60 33.90
CA LYS A 99 -1.89 -4.64 34.93
C LYS A 99 -0.88 -4.44 36.08
N GLN A 100 0.36 -4.08 35.75
CA GLN A 100 1.41 -3.77 36.73
C GLN A 100 1.11 -2.48 37.50
N ASN A 101 0.64 -1.44 36.81
CA ASN A 101 0.26 -0.15 37.39
C ASN A 101 -1.18 -0.15 37.94
N ARG A 102 -1.84 -1.31 38.02
CA ARG A 102 -3.14 -1.40 38.69
C ARG A 102 -2.88 -1.25 40.18
N ALA A 103 -2.95 -0.01 40.66
CA ALA A 103 -2.92 0.28 42.08
C ALA A 103 -4.09 -0.46 42.75
N GLU A 104 -3.80 -1.44 43.58
CA GLU A 104 -4.82 -2.10 44.42
C GLU A 104 -5.18 -1.23 45.64
N ARG A 105 -4.34 -0.23 45.92
CA ARG A 105 -4.41 0.63 47.09
C ARG A 105 -3.99 2.05 46.69
N VAL A 106 -4.58 3.02 47.36
CA VAL A 106 -4.22 4.44 47.27
C VAL A 106 -3.48 4.82 48.53
N TYR A 107 -2.46 5.65 48.41
CA TYR A 107 -1.69 6.14 49.54
C TYR A 107 -2.14 7.54 49.89
N VAL A 108 -2.69 7.68 51.09
CA VAL A 108 -3.23 8.94 51.58
C VAL A 108 -2.24 9.57 52.54
N LEU A 109 -1.85 10.81 52.28
CA LEU A 109 -1.01 11.63 53.13
C LEU A 109 -1.91 12.44 54.08
N PHE A 110 -1.67 12.30 55.38
CA PHE A 110 -2.28 13.07 56.44
C PHE A 110 -1.26 14.00 57.10
N HIS A 111 -1.70 15.21 57.43
CA HIS A 111 -0.94 16.19 58.22
C HIS A 111 -1.75 16.56 59.47
N HIS A 112 -1.22 16.30 60.67
CA HIS A 112 -1.94 16.46 61.95
C HIS A 112 -3.37 15.85 61.95
N GLY A 113 -3.54 14.68 61.31
CA GLY A 113 -4.83 14.00 61.21
C GLY A 113 -5.79 14.54 60.14
N GLY A 114 -5.47 15.67 59.50
CA GLY A 114 -6.20 16.18 58.34
C GLY A 114 -5.75 15.50 57.05
N LEU A 115 -6.69 15.18 56.17
CA LEU A 115 -6.39 14.68 54.82
C LEU A 115 -5.67 15.79 54.02
N HIS A 116 -4.43 15.56 53.62
CA HIS A 116 -3.66 16.51 52.81
C HIS A 116 -3.78 16.20 51.32
N SER A 117 -3.37 14.99 50.92
CA SER A 117 -3.28 14.61 49.49
C SER A 117 -3.35 13.11 49.29
N VAL A 118 -3.70 12.70 48.07
CA VAL A 118 -3.98 11.31 47.69
C VAL A 118 -3.09 10.91 46.52
N HIS A 119 -2.34 9.82 46.66
CA HIS A 119 -1.27 9.44 45.76
C HIS A 119 -1.38 7.99 45.26
N PRO A 120 -0.95 7.70 44.03
CA PRO A 120 -1.05 6.37 43.43
C PRO A 120 -0.01 5.36 43.96
N SER A 121 1.08 5.81 44.58
CA SER A 121 2.13 4.97 45.17
C SER A 121 2.64 5.52 46.50
N VAL A 122 3.28 4.68 47.32
CA VAL A 122 3.94 5.11 48.57
C VAL A 122 5.00 6.16 48.24
N GLU A 123 5.87 5.87 47.28
CA GLU A 123 6.99 6.74 46.91
C GLU A 123 6.52 8.13 46.46
N ALA A 124 5.38 8.22 45.76
CA ALA A 124 4.79 9.50 45.38
C ALA A 124 4.25 10.28 46.60
N ALA A 125 3.63 9.58 47.55
CA ALA A 125 3.16 10.19 48.80
C ALA A 125 4.33 10.68 49.68
N GLU A 126 5.41 9.90 49.74
CA GLU A 126 6.64 10.23 50.46
C GLU A 126 7.35 11.43 49.82
N THR A 127 7.50 11.44 48.49
CA THR A 127 8.09 12.57 47.76
C THR A 127 7.28 13.86 47.96
N ALA A 128 5.95 13.76 47.95
CA ALA A 128 5.07 14.90 48.23
C ALA A 128 5.21 15.40 49.67
N ALA A 129 5.34 14.50 50.64
CA ALA A 129 5.58 14.86 52.04
C ALA A 129 6.95 15.55 52.21
N GLU A 130 8.00 15.08 51.52
CA GLU A 130 9.32 15.75 51.55
C GLU A 130 9.28 17.15 50.94
N ALA A 131 8.57 17.32 49.82
CA ALA A 131 8.41 18.63 49.18
C ALA A 131 7.70 19.65 50.10
N GLU A 132 6.77 19.18 50.93
CA GLU A 132 6.03 19.96 51.93
C GLU A 132 6.78 20.12 53.27
N GLY A 133 8.03 19.62 53.36
CA GLY A 133 8.91 19.82 54.51
C GLY A 133 8.84 18.76 55.61
N ALA A 134 8.32 17.57 55.33
CA ALA A 134 8.27 16.48 56.29
C ALA A 134 9.66 15.88 56.59
N PRO A 135 10.04 15.64 57.86
CA PRO A 135 11.31 15.00 58.21
C PRO A 135 11.28 13.49 57.90
N ARG A 136 12.32 12.99 57.22
CA ARG A 136 12.46 11.57 56.81
C ARG A 136 12.41 10.54 57.94
N SER A 137 12.67 10.95 59.19
CA SER A 137 12.68 10.08 60.37
C SER A 137 11.33 10.00 61.10
N GLY A 138 10.30 10.72 60.65
CA GLY A 138 9.03 10.88 61.36
C GLY A 138 7.85 10.05 60.83
N TRP A 139 8.03 9.28 59.75
CA TRP A 139 6.91 8.56 59.12
C TRP A 139 6.74 7.19 59.75
N THR A 140 5.56 6.93 60.31
CA THR A 140 5.14 5.57 60.63
C THR A 140 4.43 5.00 59.40
N THR A 141 5.09 4.09 58.69
CA THR A 141 4.43 3.26 57.68
C THR A 141 3.43 2.38 58.42
N HIS A 142 2.14 2.69 58.28
CA HIS A 142 1.11 1.96 59.00
C HIS A 142 1.05 0.50 58.51
N THR A 143 1.48 -0.43 59.36
CA THR A 143 1.33 -1.87 59.14
C THR A 143 -0.17 -2.23 59.15
N PRO A 144 -0.71 -2.87 58.10
CA PRO A 144 -2.11 -3.29 58.09
C PRO A 144 -2.45 -4.16 59.30
N GLY A 145 -3.44 -3.74 60.10
CA GLY A 145 -3.87 -4.46 61.32
C GLY A 145 -3.28 -3.94 62.64
N ALA A 146 -2.34 -2.98 62.62
CA ALA A 146 -1.87 -2.32 63.83
C ALA A 146 -2.90 -1.29 64.36
N ALA A 147 -2.99 -1.15 65.69
CA ALA A 147 -3.78 -0.10 66.31
C ALA A 147 -3.23 1.27 65.86
N THR A 148 -4.12 2.11 65.34
CA THR A 148 -3.75 3.42 64.83
C THR A 148 -3.37 4.35 65.99
N PRO A 149 -2.13 4.89 66.05
CA PRO A 149 -1.77 5.89 67.05
C PRO A 149 -2.62 7.16 66.84
N PRO A 150 -3.00 7.87 67.92
CA PRO A 150 -3.88 9.03 67.82
C PRO A 150 -3.25 10.13 66.96
N ALA A 151 -4.08 10.73 66.10
CA ALA A 151 -3.66 11.62 65.01
C ALA A 151 -2.96 12.92 65.44
N CYS A 152 -2.93 13.22 66.74
CA CYS A 152 -2.25 14.37 67.33
C CYS A 152 -0.74 14.15 67.54
N GLU A 153 -0.26 12.90 67.54
CA GLU A 153 1.13 12.58 67.91
C GLU A 153 2.09 12.51 66.70
N VAL A 154 1.56 12.40 65.48
CA VAL A 154 2.36 12.22 64.26
C VAL A 154 2.06 13.36 63.27
N THR A 155 3.08 14.20 63.01
CA THR A 155 2.97 15.37 62.12
C THR A 155 2.60 14.98 60.69
N TRP A 156 3.23 13.93 60.14
CA TRP A 156 3.00 13.45 58.77
C TRP A 156 2.81 11.94 58.75
N ARG A 157 1.76 11.46 58.07
CA ARG A 157 1.44 10.03 58.00
C ARG A 157 0.98 9.62 56.62
N VAL A 158 1.56 8.55 56.08
CA VAL A 158 1.11 7.90 54.84
C VAL A 158 0.34 6.62 55.20
N GLN A 159 -0.91 6.53 54.76
CA GLN A 159 -1.77 5.36 55.01
C GLN A 159 -2.24 4.74 53.70
N PRO A 160 -2.02 3.41 53.49
CA PRO A 160 -2.63 2.71 52.37
C PRO A 160 -4.13 2.50 52.65
N LEU A 161 -4.97 2.96 51.73
CA LEU A 161 -6.39 2.64 51.68
C LEU A 161 -6.65 1.71 50.50
N PRO A 162 -7.26 0.53 50.69
CA PRO A 162 -7.66 -0.30 49.57
C PRO A 162 -8.73 0.42 48.75
N PHE A 163 -8.74 0.24 47.43
CA PHE A 163 -9.94 0.53 46.66
C PHE A 163 -11.00 -0.49 47.08
N SER A 164 -11.96 -0.09 47.91
CA SER A 164 -13.06 -0.98 48.28
C SER A 164 -13.81 -1.38 47.00
N THR A 165 -13.69 -2.63 46.58
CA THR A 165 -14.74 -3.24 45.76
C THR A 165 -15.92 -3.44 46.71
N SER A 166 -16.84 -2.48 46.76
CA SER A 166 -18.19 -2.78 47.26
C SER A 166 -18.80 -3.77 46.27
N THR A 167 -18.60 -5.05 46.52
CA THR A 167 -19.45 -6.09 45.96
C THR A 167 -20.83 -5.90 46.59
N PRO A 168 -21.93 -5.87 45.80
CA PRO A 168 -23.29 -5.68 46.32
C PRO A 168 -23.72 -6.82 47.25
#